data_AF-A0A3D4S0G0-F1
#
_entry.id   AF-A0A3D4S0G0-F1
#
_cell.length_a   1.000
_cell.length_b   1.000
_cell.length_c   1.000
_cell.angle_alpha   90.00
_cell.angle_beta   90.00
_cell.angle_gamma   90.00
#
_symmetry.space_group_name_H-M   'P 1'
#
loop_
_entity.id
_entity.type
_entity.pdbx_description
1 polymer ?
#
loop_
_entity_poly.entity_id
_entity_poly.type
_entity_poly.pdbx_seq_one_letter_code
_entity_poly.pdbx_strand_id
1 'polypeptide(L)'
;MLAQDEETGRQALKPVLDIMVRPADDLSEPLFALTIGKATERETVHVTDAHPFWLSKEHLWVEVRDLEVGDTMQGPSGEELVVLAKKRIAQQPTYNLTVDGYETYFVGRLEALVHNCKYKVPKPKVSGKVGAKDVPSWVKGSRPRVGQSGKDFAREMMDAKYGKGGWSDTGARSEFSKIKQWADRAFQDPS
;
A
#
# COMPACT_ATOMS: atom_id res chain seq x y z
N MET A 1 3.19 -15.99 11.78
CA MET A 1 2.84 -15.51 10.43
C MET A 1 4.12 -15.22 9.67
N LEU A 2 4.20 -15.55 8.38
CA LEU A 2 5.32 -15.13 7.55
C LEU A 2 5.21 -13.62 7.30
N ALA A 3 6.29 -12.90 7.55
CA ALA A 3 6.34 -11.45 7.47
C ALA A 3 7.68 -11.00 6.89
N GLN A 4 7.73 -9.80 6.32
CA GLN A 4 8.92 -9.26 5.68
C GLN A 4 9.31 -7.90 6.28
N ASP A 5 10.61 -7.72 6.52
CA ASP A 5 11.16 -6.40 6.81
C ASP A 5 11.08 -5.55 5.55
N GLU A 6 10.41 -4.40 5.62
CA GLU A 6 10.20 -3.53 4.45
C GLU A 6 11.52 -2.89 3.98
N GLU A 7 12.46 -2.59 4.89
CA GLU A 7 13.71 -1.92 4.56
C GLU A 7 14.73 -2.90 3.96
N THR A 8 14.82 -4.11 4.51
CA THR A 8 15.87 -5.08 4.16
C THR A 8 15.35 -6.23 3.30
N GLY A 9 14.03 -6.36 3.11
CA GLY A 9 13.40 -7.51 2.46
C GLY A 9 13.52 -8.81 3.25
N ARG A 10 13.98 -8.78 4.51
CA ARG A 10 14.28 -10.00 5.28
C ARG A 10 12.99 -10.62 5.77
N GLN A 11 12.73 -11.85 5.33
CA GLN A 11 11.57 -12.61 5.78
C GLN A 11 11.84 -13.35 7.09
N ALA A 12 10.82 -13.42 7.94
CA ALA A 12 10.85 -14.17 9.18
C ALA A 12 9.44 -14.62 9.57
N LEU A 13 9.35 -15.77 10.26
CA LEU A 13 8.15 -16.13 11.00
C LEU A 13 8.07 -15.26 12.25
N LYS A 14 7.03 -14.45 12.35
CA LYS A 14 6.78 -13.54 13.46
C LYS A 14 5.50 -13.91 14.22
N PRO A 15 5.47 -13.78 15.56
CA PRO A 15 4.24 -13.96 16.32
C PRO A 15 3.21 -12.90 15.94
N VAL A 16 1.93 -13.29 15.93
CA VAL A 16 0.81 -12.34 15.85
C VAL A 16 0.58 -11.83 17.26
N LEU A 17 0.73 -10.53 17.46
CA LEU A 17 0.60 -9.87 18.76
C LEU A 17 -0.85 -9.50 19.06
N ASP A 18 -1.62 -9.14 18.03
CA ASP A 18 -3.01 -8.71 18.18
C ASP A 18 -3.83 -9.00 16.92
N ILE A 19 -5.12 -9.22 17.12
CA ILE A 19 -6.12 -9.40 16.07
C ILE A 19 -7.22 -8.37 16.29
N MET A 20 -7.20 -7.30 15.49
CA MET A 20 -8.27 -6.33 15.47
C MET A 20 -9.38 -6.82 14.55
N VAL A 21 -10.55 -7.08 15.13
CA VAL A 21 -11.77 -7.38 14.39
C VAL A 21 -12.57 -6.09 14.21
N ARG A 22 -12.93 -5.77 12.97
CA ARG A 22 -13.86 -4.68 12.67
C ARG A 22 -15.19 -5.27 12.16
N PRO A 23 -16.30 -5.10 12.90
CA PRO A 23 -17.63 -5.50 12.46
C PRO A 23 -18.00 -4.86 11.13
N ALA A 24 -18.86 -5.52 10.35
CA ALA A 24 -19.29 -5.02 9.03
C ALA A 24 -19.92 -3.62 9.11
N ASP A 25 -20.71 -3.37 10.15
CA ASP A 25 -21.45 -2.12 10.35
C ASP A 25 -20.53 -0.94 10.71
N ASP A 26 -19.32 -1.22 11.21
CA ASP A 26 -18.32 -0.22 11.57
C ASP A 26 -17.37 0.12 10.40
N LEU A 27 -17.53 -0.54 9.24
CA LEU A 27 -16.69 -0.31 8.07
C LEU A 27 -17.24 0.82 7.21
N SER A 28 -16.58 1.98 7.28
CA SER A 28 -16.77 3.06 6.31
C SER A 28 -16.13 2.75 4.94
N GLU A 29 -15.05 1.98 4.95
CA GLU A 29 -14.26 1.66 3.76
C GLU A 29 -14.90 0.52 2.96
N PRO A 30 -15.06 0.66 1.62
CA PRO A 30 -15.52 -0.42 0.76
C PRO A 30 -14.71 -1.71 0.86
N LEU A 31 -15.38 -2.84 0.67
CA LEU A 31 -14.74 -4.15 0.57
C LEU A 31 -14.68 -4.66 -0.87
N PHE A 32 -13.58 -5.31 -1.23
CA PHE A 32 -13.35 -5.93 -2.52
C PHE A 32 -12.96 -7.40 -2.35
N ALA A 33 -13.51 -8.25 -3.23
CA ALA A 33 -12.97 -9.56 -3.53
C ALA A 33 -11.90 -9.41 -4.63
N LEU A 34 -10.65 -9.68 -4.26
CA LEU A 34 -9.49 -9.61 -5.14
C LEU A 34 -9.05 -11.03 -5.47
N THR A 35 -9.18 -11.43 -6.73
CA THR A 35 -8.68 -12.73 -7.20
C THR A 35 -7.27 -12.54 -7.74
N ILE A 36 -6.31 -13.20 -7.10
CA ILE A 36 -4.90 -13.24 -7.50
C ILE A 36 -4.55 -14.65 -7.96
N GLY A 37 -3.51 -14.77 -8.78
CA GLY A 37 -3.06 -16.09 -9.21
C GLY A 37 -1.71 -16.13 -9.90
N LYS A 38 -1.27 -17.37 -10.10
CA LYS A 38 -0.11 -17.78 -10.89
C LYS A 38 -0.55 -18.88 -11.86
N ALA A 39 0.31 -19.27 -12.80
CA ALA A 39 0.02 -20.15 -13.95
C ALA A 39 -1.18 -21.13 -13.81
N THR A 40 -1.22 -21.94 -12.74
CA THR A 40 -2.26 -22.95 -12.51
C THR A 40 -3.09 -22.74 -11.24
N GLU A 41 -2.76 -21.72 -10.44
CA GLU A 41 -3.37 -21.52 -9.12
C GLU A 41 -3.99 -20.13 -9.01
N ARG A 42 -5.14 -20.07 -8.36
CA ARG A 42 -5.82 -18.82 -8.05
C ARG A 42 -6.40 -18.85 -6.65
N GLU A 43 -6.54 -17.69 -6.05
CA GLU A 43 -7.18 -17.48 -4.76
C GLU A 43 -7.90 -16.14 -4.77
N THR A 44 -8.98 -16.04 -3.99
CA THR A 44 -9.67 -14.79 -3.75
C THR A 44 -9.48 -14.38 -2.29
N VAL A 45 -8.98 -13.17 -2.08
CA VAL A 45 -8.88 -12.54 -0.76
C VAL A 45 -9.90 -11.40 -0.65
N HIS A 46 -10.50 -11.23 0.52
CA HIS A 46 -11.42 -10.13 0.79
C HIS A 46 -10.68 -9.06 1.58
N VAL A 47 -10.56 -7.87 1.00
CA VAL A 47 -9.71 -6.80 1.50
C VAL A 47 -10.42 -5.46 1.35
N THR A 48 -10.19 -4.53 2.30
CA THR A 48 -10.77 -3.19 2.15
C THR A 48 -10.00 -2.42 1.07
N ASP A 49 -10.67 -1.45 0.48
CA ASP A 49 -10.17 -0.66 -0.63
C ASP A 49 -8.88 0.12 -0.32
N ALA A 50 -8.64 0.42 0.95
CA ALA A 50 -7.49 1.14 1.47
C ALA A 50 -6.28 0.25 1.81
N HIS A 51 -6.39 -1.08 1.73
CA HIS A 51 -5.24 -1.95 2.03
C HIS A 51 -4.24 -1.92 0.87
N PRO A 52 -2.96 -1.68 1.13
CA PRO A 52 -1.92 -1.70 0.10
C PRO A 52 -1.40 -3.12 -0.16
N PHE A 53 -1.04 -3.36 -1.42
CA PHE A 53 -0.26 -4.50 -1.86
C PHE A 53 1.03 -4.01 -2.50
N TRP A 54 2.11 -4.76 -2.31
CA TRP A 54 3.37 -4.44 -2.96
C TRP A 54 3.35 -4.91 -4.41
N LEU A 55 3.46 -3.96 -5.34
CA LEU A 55 3.63 -4.26 -6.76
C LEU A 55 5.11 -4.40 -7.11
N SER A 56 5.49 -5.59 -7.59
CA SER A 56 6.88 -5.97 -7.80
C SER A 56 7.56 -5.21 -8.94
N LYS A 57 6.82 -4.80 -9.97
CA LYS A 57 7.37 -4.10 -11.14
C LYS A 57 7.57 -2.61 -10.88
N GLU A 58 6.62 -2.02 -10.19
CA GLU A 58 6.61 -0.60 -9.86
C GLU A 58 7.48 -0.31 -8.63
N HIS A 59 7.76 -1.33 -7.82
CA HIS A 59 8.40 -1.21 -6.50
C HIS A 59 7.64 -0.25 -5.59
N LEU A 60 6.31 -0.37 -5.59
CA LEU A 60 5.42 0.55 -4.86
C LEU A 60 4.31 -0.20 -4.14
N TRP A 61 3.90 0.37 -3.01
CA TRP A 61 2.66 0.04 -2.35
C TRP A 61 1.49 0.71 -3.08
N VAL A 62 0.55 -0.10 -3.56
CA VAL A 62 -0.66 0.34 -4.26
C VAL A 62 -1.88 -0.20 -3.55
N GLU A 63 -2.85 0.67 -3.33
CA GLU A 63 -4.08 0.35 -2.61
C GLU A 63 -5.06 -0.43 -3.46
N VAL A 64 -5.84 -1.28 -2.83
CA VAL A 64 -6.84 -2.11 -3.52
C VAL A 64 -7.75 -1.29 -4.43
N ARG A 65 -8.13 -0.06 -4.08
CA ARG A 65 -8.95 0.80 -4.95
C ARG A 65 -8.27 1.22 -6.24
N ASP A 66 -6.94 1.35 -6.24
CA ASP A 66 -6.14 1.79 -7.36
C ASP A 66 -5.52 0.62 -8.13
N LEU A 67 -5.58 -0.61 -7.59
CA LEU A 67 -5.19 -1.82 -8.31
C LEU A 67 -6.04 -2.05 -9.56
N GLU A 68 -5.38 -2.47 -10.63
CA GLU A 68 -5.96 -2.85 -11.91
C GLU A 68 -5.76 -4.35 -12.20
N VAL A 69 -6.60 -4.90 -13.07
CA VAL A 69 -6.43 -6.28 -13.54
C VAL A 69 -5.20 -6.34 -14.43
N GLY A 70 -4.29 -7.27 -14.13
CA GLY A 70 -2.98 -7.37 -14.76
C GLY A 70 -1.82 -6.87 -13.89
N ASP A 71 -2.10 -6.10 -12.83
CA ASP A 71 -1.09 -5.68 -11.86
C ASP A 71 -0.40 -6.90 -11.24
N THR A 72 0.88 -6.75 -10.94
CA THR A 72 1.73 -7.85 -10.51
C THR A 72 2.26 -7.61 -9.11
N MET A 73 1.89 -8.50 -8.20
CA MET A 73 2.26 -8.49 -6.79
C MET A 73 3.42 -9.44 -6.50
N GLN A 74 4.10 -9.21 -5.38
CA GLN A 74 5.18 -10.07 -4.90
C GLN A 74 4.66 -11.18 -3.97
N GLY A 75 4.96 -12.43 -4.33
CA GLY A 75 4.89 -13.60 -3.45
C GLY A 75 6.16 -13.77 -2.60
N PRO A 76 6.16 -14.73 -1.66
CA PRO A 76 7.21 -14.89 -0.66
C PRO A 76 8.57 -15.30 -1.24
N SER A 77 8.60 -16.06 -2.33
CA SER A 77 9.85 -16.44 -2.99
C SER A 77 10.28 -15.43 -4.07
N GLY A 78 9.64 -14.26 -4.11
CA GLY A 78 9.83 -13.26 -5.16
C GLY A 78 9.08 -13.59 -6.46
N GLU A 79 8.23 -14.62 -6.46
CA GLU A 79 7.39 -14.93 -7.61
C GLU A 79 6.31 -13.88 -7.84
N GLU A 80 5.87 -13.76 -9.09
CA GLU A 80 4.83 -12.82 -9.49
C GLU A 80 3.43 -13.42 -9.32
N LEU A 81 2.56 -12.73 -8.59
CA LEU A 81 1.13 -13.00 -8.49
C LEU A 81 0.37 -11.93 -9.27
N VAL A 82 -0.47 -12.34 -10.21
CA VAL A 82 -1.21 -11.41 -11.08
C VAL A 82 -2.60 -11.16 -10.51
N VAL A 83 -3.05 -9.91 -10.52
CA VAL A 83 -4.45 -9.56 -10.26
C VAL A 83 -5.30 -10.02 -11.44
N LEU A 84 -6.11 -11.07 -11.23
CA LEU A 84 -6.96 -11.67 -12.25
C LEU A 84 -8.37 -11.06 -12.27
N ALA A 85 -8.87 -10.64 -11.11
CA ALA A 85 -10.17 -9.98 -11.00
C ALA A 85 -10.25 -9.14 -9.73
N LYS A 86 -11.02 -8.05 -9.79
CA LYS A 86 -11.35 -7.20 -8.65
C LYS A 86 -12.84 -6.86 -8.69
N LYS A 87 -13.57 -7.20 -7.63
CA LYS A 87 -15.01 -6.97 -7.55
C LYS A 87 -15.38 -6.38 -6.20
N ARG A 88 -16.15 -5.28 -6.21
CA ARG A 88 -16.75 -4.75 -4.98
C ARG A 88 -17.77 -5.75 -4.44
N ILE A 89 -17.73 -5.99 -3.13
CA ILE A 89 -18.64 -6.92 -2.44
C ILE A 89 -19.36 -6.20 -1.29
N ALA A 90 -20.36 -6.87 -0.71
CA ALA A 90 -21.05 -6.38 0.48
C ALA A 90 -20.08 -6.31 1.68
N GLN A 91 -20.37 -5.43 2.63
CA GLN A 91 -19.59 -5.35 3.86
C GLN A 91 -19.71 -6.67 4.64
N GLN A 92 -18.58 -7.10 5.19
CA GLN A 92 -18.46 -8.24 6.08
C GLN A 92 -17.37 -7.91 7.11
N PRO A 93 -17.34 -8.58 8.28
CA PRO A 93 -16.30 -8.35 9.25
C PRO A 93 -14.90 -8.52 8.64
N THR A 94 -13.99 -7.60 8.96
CA THR A 94 -12.60 -7.65 8.52
C THR A 94 -11.68 -7.84 9.71
N TYR A 95 -10.52 -8.41 9.42
CA TYR A 95 -9.50 -8.73 10.40
C TYR A 95 -8.23 -8.01 10.01
N ASN A 96 -7.63 -7.30 10.96
CA ASN A 96 -6.30 -6.75 10.81
C ASN A 96 -5.39 -7.37 11.87
N LEU A 97 -4.17 -7.71 11.48
CA LEU A 97 -3.25 -8.46 12.33
C LEU A 97 -2.03 -7.60 12.66
N THR A 98 -1.74 -7.43 13.94
CA THR A 98 -0.47 -6.84 14.37
C THR A 98 0.56 -7.93 14.48
N VAL A 99 1.64 -7.81 13.73
CA VAL A 99 2.74 -8.79 13.68
C VAL A 99 3.97 -8.20 14.37
N ASP A 100 4.68 -9.03 15.14
CA ASP A 100 5.80 -8.55 15.93
C ASP A 100 6.98 -8.04 15.08
N GLY A 101 7.34 -6.78 15.32
CA GLY A 101 8.51 -6.13 14.76
C GLY A 101 8.46 -5.80 13.28
N TYR A 102 7.48 -6.29 12.51
CA TYR A 102 7.30 -6.02 11.08
C TYR A 102 5.91 -5.48 10.78
N GLU A 103 5.85 -4.49 9.90
CA GLU A 103 4.60 -3.88 9.45
C GLU A 103 4.05 -4.51 8.18
N THR A 104 4.67 -5.56 7.64
CA THR A 104 4.19 -6.28 6.46
C THR A 104 4.03 -7.76 6.76
N TYR A 105 3.08 -8.40 6.10
CA TYR A 105 2.85 -9.83 6.23
C TYR A 105 2.25 -10.44 4.98
N PHE A 106 2.38 -11.75 4.82
CA PHE A 106 1.80 -12.47 3.71
C PHE A 106 0.39 -12.97 4.05
N VAL A 107 -0.58 -12.73 3.15
CA VAL A 107 -1.99 -13.09 3.34
C VAL A 107 -2.47 -14.09 2.29
N GLY A 108 -3.40 -14.96 2.68
CA GLY A 108 -3.95 -16.01 1.82
C GLY A 108 -3.00 -17.20 1.66
N ARG A 109 -3.50 -18.24 1.02
CA ARG A 109 -2.75 -19.46 0.67
C ARG A 109 -1.65 -19.20 -0.36
N LEU A 110 -1.85 -18.23 -1.25
CA LEU A 110 -0.85 -17.81 -2.23
C LEU A 110 0.15 -16.80 -1.66
N GLU A 111 0.00 -16.41 -0.39
CA GLU A 111 0.96 -15.58 0.34
C GLU A 111 1.27 -14.27 -0.41
N ALA A 112 0.27 -13.40 -0.57
CA ALA A 112 0.48 -12.06 -1.13
C ALA A 112 0.99 -11.09 -0.06
N LEU A 113 2.04 -10.33 -0.35
CA LEU A 113 2.62 -9.36 0.59
C LEU A 113 1.72 -8.13 0.77
N VAL A 114 1.22 -7.93 1.99
CA VAL A 114 0.38 -6.78 2.39
C VAL A 114 1.05 -5.98 3.50
N HIS A 115 0.67 -4.71 3.64
CA HIS A 115 1.13 -3.85 4.72
C HIS A 115 0.03 -3.64 5.76
N ASN A 116 0.40 -3.73 7.04
CA ASN A 116 -0.42 -3.49 8.21
C ASN A 116 -0.62 -2.00 8.57
N CYS A 117 -0.04 -1.06 7.81
CA CYS A 117 -0.03 0.34 8.25
C CYS A 117 -1.36 1.06 7.95
N LYS A 118 -1.70 1.99 8.85
CA LYS A 118 -2.77 2.96 8.61
C LYS A 118 -2.22 4.07 7.73
N TYR A 119 -2.95 4.42 6.67
CA TYR A 119 -2.65 5.55 5.80
C TYR A 119 -3.40 6.80 6.20
N LYS A 120 -2.80 7.95 5.90
CA LYS A 120 -3.50 9.24 5.94
C LYS A 120 -4.66 9.24 4.95
N VAL A 121 -5.73 9.93 5.31
CA VAL A 121 -6.90 10.11 4.45
C VAL A 121 -6.73 11.34 3.58
N PRO A 122 -7.24 11.33 2.32
CA PRO A 122 -7.26 12.54 1.50
C PRO A 122 -8.03 13.66 2.20
N LYS A 123 -7.47 14.87 2.22
CA LYS A 123 -8.14 16.03 2.81
C LYS A 123 -9.39 16.38 1.98
N PRO A 124 -10.59 16.46 2.61
CA PRO A 124 -11.78 16.93 1.90
C PRO A 124 -11.52 18.35 1.40
N LYS A 125 -11.71 18.61 0.09
CA LYS A 125 -11.53 19.91 -0.62
C LYS A 125 -10.17 20.19 -1.29
N VAL A 126 -9.26 19.21 -1.48
CA VAL A 126 -8.08 19.39 -2.37
C VAL A 126 -8.41 19.09 -3.85
N SER A 127 -9.70 19.13 -4.23
CA SER A 127 -10.11 19.01 -5.63
C SER A 127 -9.82 20.33 -6.36
N GLY A 128 -8.85 20.29 -7.28
CA GLY A 128 -9.03 21.01 -8.55
C GLY A 128 -7.92 21.90 -9.06
N LYS A 129 -6.95 22.40 -8.27
CA LYS A 129 -5.97 23.36 -8.86
C LYS A 129 -4.55 23.43 -8.29
N VAL A 130 -4.23 22.87 -7.11
CA VAL A 130 -2.90 23.08 -6.49
C VAL A 130 -2.18 21.79 -6.01
N GLY A 131 -2.88 20.66 -5.85
CA GLY A 131 -2.27 19.41 -5.33
C GLY A 131 -1.96 18.35 -6.38
N ALA A 132 -2.92 18.02 -7.25
CA ALA A 132 -2.86 16.81 -8.10
C ALA A 132 -2.07 16.94 -9.42
N LYS A 133 -1.69 18.16 -9.83
CA LYS A 133 -1.08 18.39 -11.16
C LYS A 133 0.44 18.27 -11.20
N ASP A 134 1.12 18.51 -10.07
CA ASP A 134 2.59 18.59 -10.06
C ASP A 134 3.29 17.35 -9.48
N VAL A 135 2.55 16.35 -9.01
CA VAL A 135 3.13 15.08 -8.57
C VAL A 135 3.29 14.12 -9.76
N PRO A 136 4.42 13.40 -9.87
CA PRO A 136 4.59 12.38 -10.90
C PRO A 136 3.47 11.34 -10.88
N SER A 137 3.08 10.84 -12.06
CA SER A 137 1.99 9.87 -12.19
C SER A 137 2.22 8.60 -11.37
N TRP A 138 3.47 8.13 -11.30
CA TRP A 138 3.87 6.93 -10.58
C TRP A 138 3.67 7.02 -9.06
N VAL A 139 3.42 8.21 -8.49
CA VAL A 139 3.18 8.39 -7.05
C VAL A 139 1.69 8.52 -6.71
N LYS A 140 0.81 8.71 -7.71
CA LYS A 140 -0.59 9.12 -7.47
C LYS A 140 -1.44 8.09 -6.74
N GLY A 141 -1.07 6.81 -6.77
CA GLY A 141 -1.75 5.72 -6.04
C GLY A 141 -1.16 5.43 -4.64
N SER A 142 -0.09 6.11 -4.24
CA SER A 142 0.54 5.91 -2.93
C SER A 142 0.07 6.97 -1.95
N ARG A 143 0.00 6.65 -0.66
CA ARG A 143 -0.39 7.60 0.40
C ARG A 143 0.65 7.64 1.50
N PRO A 144 0.83 8.79 2.18
CA PRO A 144 1.62 8.83 3.41
C PRO A 144 0.97 8.02 4.51
N ARG A 145 1.77 7.33 5.31
CA ARG A 145 1.33 6.62 6.52
C ARG A 145 0.91 7.60 7.62
N VAL A 146 0.03 7.20 8.53
CA VAL A 146 -0.37 8.02 9.69
C VAL A 146 0.87 8.42 10.47
N GLY A 147 1.01 9.71 10.80
CA GLY A 147 2.20 10.27 11.44
C GLY A 147 3.44 10.43 10.55
N GLN A 148 3.46 9.88 9.32
CA GLN A 148 4.59 10.05 8.39
C GLN A 148 4.65 11.49 7.87
N SER A 149 5.83 12.11 7.88
CA SER A 149 6.01 13.42 7.27
C SER A 149 6.05 13.32 5.73
N GLY A 150 5.64 14.37 5.01
CA GLY A 150 5.78 14.38 3.56
C GLY A 150 7.23 14.26 3.09
N LYS A 151 8.20 14.68 3.92
CA LYS A 151 9.63 14.50 3.63
C LYS A 151 10.03 13.02 3.62
N ASP A 152 9.56 12.26 4.61
CA ASP A 152 9.89 10.84 4.71
C ASP A 152 9.16 10.03 3.65
N PHE A 153 7.90 10.35 3.38
CA PHE A 153 7.15 9.80 2.26
C PHE A 153 7.86 10.07 0.91
N ALA A 154 8.29 11.31 0.67
CA ALA A 154 9.00 11.63 -0.57
C ALA A 154 10.33 10.88 -0.69
N ARG A 155 11.05 10.67 0.42
CA ARG A 155 12.28 9.87 0.42
C ARG A 155 11.99 8.44 0.02
N GLU A 156 10.97 7.84 0.64
CA GLU A 156 10.54 6.46 0.36
C GLU A 156 10.16 6.28 -1.10
N MET A 157 9.36 7.19 -1.67
CA MET A 157 9.01 7.15 -3.10
C MET A 157 10.25 7.27 -4.00
N MET A 158 11.15 8.19 -3.69
CA MET A 158 12.37 8.36 -4.49
C MET A 158 13.30 7.15 -4.38
N ASP A 159 13.44 6.55 -3.20
CA ASP A 159 14.21 5.33 -2.98
C ASP A 159 13.57 4.13 -3.70
N ALA A 160 12.24 4.03 -3.71
CA ALA A 160 11.51 3.01 -4.45
C ALA A 160 11.79 3.08 -5.96
N LYS A 161 11.78 4.28 -6.54
CA LYS A 161 11.96 4.46 -7.99
C LYS A 161 13.42 4.42 -8.44
N TYR A 162 14.31 5.08 -7.71
CA TYR A 162 15.69 5.31 -8.13
C TYR A 162 16.70 4.47 -7.36
N GLY A 163 16.27 3.76 -6.32
CA GLY A 163 17.15 3.11 -5.36
C GLY A 163 17.73 4.10 -4.36
N LYS A 164 18.05 3.60 -3.16
CA LYS A 164 18.71 4.38 -2.11
C LYS A 164 20.06 4.90 -2.59
N GLY A 165 20.22 6.23 -2.62
CA GLY A 165 21.41 6.90 -3.12
C GLY A 165 21.44 7.13 -4.65
N GLY A 166 20.42 6.66 -5.38
CA GLY A 166 20.26 6.91 -6.82
C GLY A 166 19.68 8.29 -7.17
N TRP A 167 19.44 9.13 -6.16
CA TRP A 167 18.91 10.49 -6.32
C TRP A 167 19.52 11.42 -5.28
N SER A 168 19.64 12.71 -5.63
CA SER A 168 20.23 13.73 -4.76
C SER A 168 19.64 15.13 -4.93
N ASP A 169 18.89 15.39 -6.01
CA ASP A 169 18.24 16.68 -6.22
C ASP A 169 17.06 16.87 -5.26
N THR A 170 17.25 17.72 -4.26
CA THR A 170 16.22 18.16 -3.32
C THR A 170 15.85 19.63 -3.52
N GLY A 171 16.17 20.23 -4.67
CA GLY A 171 15.87 21.62 -4.99
C GLY A 171 14.38 21.93 -5.01
N ALA A 172 14.00 23.21 -4.99
CA ALA A 172 12.59 23.63 -4.89
C ALA A 172 11.69 23.11 -6.03
N ARG A 173 12.26 22.82 -7.20
CA ARG A 173 11.55 22.29 -8.39
C ARG A 173 11.77 20.79 -8.62
N SER A 174 12.53 20.13 -7.76
CA SER A 174 12.86 18.71 -7.86
C SER A 174 11.62 17.81 -7.76
N GLU A 175 11.73 16.59 -8.26
CA GLU A 175 10.72 15.53 -8.09
C GLU A 175 10.46 15.28 -6.58
N PHE A 176 11.51 15.19 -5.77
CA PHE A 176 11.42 15.06 -4.32
C PHE A 176 10.58 16.17 -3.67
N SER A 177 10.85 17.44 -4.00
CA SER A 177 10.11 18.58 -3.43
C SER A 177 8.64 18.60 -3.84
N LYS A 178 8.33 18.16 -5.06
CA LYS A 178 6.95 18.05 -5.54
C LYS A 178 6.19 16.95 -4.79
N ILE A 179 6.79 15.77 -4.64
CA ILE A 179 6.21 14.64 -3.89
C ILE A 179 5.98 15.02 -2.43
N LYS A 180 6.99 15.64 -1.78
CA LYS A 180 6.89 16.09 -0.39
C LYS A 180 5.72 17.05 -0.19
N GLN A 181 5.64 18.09 -1.01
CA GLN A 181 4.58 19.09 -0.90
C GLN A 181 3.21 18.50 -1.14
N TRP A 182 3.11 17.57 -2.10
CA TRP A 182 1.87 16.85 -2.35
C TRP A 182 1.45 16.02 -1.14
N ALA A 183 2.34 15.22 -0.56
CA ALA A 183 2.08 14.41 0.61
C ALA A 183 1.59 15.23 1.82
N ASP A 184 2.25 16.36 2.11
CA ASP A 184 1.87 17.24 3.23
C ASP A 184 0.51 17.94 3.00
N ARG A 185 0.21 18.32 1.74
CA ARG A 185 -0.97 19.13 1.41
C ARG A 185 -2.21 18.30 1.08
N ALA A 186 -2.06 17.13 0.49
CA ALA A 186 -3.17 16.33 -0.01
C ALA A 186 -3.77 15.41 1.06
N PHE A 187 -3.04 15.08 2.13
CA PHE A 187 -3.45 14.08 3.12
C PHE A 187 -3.42 14.61 4.56
N GLN A 188 -4.28 14.06 5.42
CA GLN A 188 -4.33 14.29 6.87
C GLN A 188 -4.45 12.96 7.62
N ASP A 189 -4.02 12.94 8.88
CA ASP A 189 -4.31 11.79 9.73
C ASP A 189 -5.84 11.63 9.90
N PRO A 190 -6.36 10.38 9.92
CA PRO A 190 -7.75 10.14 10.23
C PRO A 190 -8.06 10.63 11.65
N SER A 191 -9.20 11.31 11.81
CA SER A 191 -9.72 11.86 13.08
C SER A 191 -10.17 10.78 14.04
#